data_AF-A0A6P0NIY9-F1
#
_entry.id   AF-A0A6P0NIY9-F1
#
_cell.length_a   1.000
_cell.length_b   1.000
_cell.length_c   1.000
_cell.angle_alpha   90.00
_cell.angle_beta   90.00
_cell.angle_gamma   90.00
#
_symmetry.space_group_name_H-M   'P 1'
#
loop_
_entity.id
_entity.type
_entity.pdbx_description
1 polymer ?
#
loop_
_entity_poly.entity_id
_entity_poly.type
_entity_poly.pdbx_seq_one_letter_code
_entity_poly.pdbx_strand_id
1 'polypeptide(L)'
;MEAGCLQVIERAFAAAPDSLQYLKKHSLANLYKYLIFKALESFPQRPQTLAALRFLGHALRHDPSLLLAKVTLKVLFKIILLLILPAPRSTALLNRFPKLSNTSTILGYLRTEP
;
A
#
# COMPACT_ATOMS: atom_id res chain seq x y z
N MET A 1 2.49 9.23 -10.17
CA MET A 1 3.40 8.12 -9.83
C MET A 1 2.82 6.76 -10.24
N GLU A 2 1.65 6.36 -9.76
CA GLU A 2 1.01 5.07 -10.09
C GLU A 2 0.99 4.75 -11.60
N ALA A 3 0.44 5.64 -12.44
CA ALA A 3 0.32 5.41 -13.87
C ALA A 3 1.67 5.11 -14.56
N GLY A 4 2.73 5.84 -14.20
CA GLY A 4 4.06 5.60 -14.73
C GLY A 4 4.65 4.27 -14.28
N CYS A 5 4.45 3.89 -13.00
CA CYS A 5 4.88 2.58 -12.51
C CYS A 5 4.13 1.43 -13.20
N LEU A 6 2.82 1.57 -13.40
CA LEU A 6 2.02 0.59 -14.13
C LEU A 6 2.49 0.45 -15.57
N GLN A 7 2.76 1.57 -16.26
CA GLN A 7 3.29 1.54 -17.63
C GLN A 7 4.62 0.80 -17.73
N VAL A 8 5.53 1.00 -16.76
CA VAL A 8 6.82 0.30 -16.72
C VAL A 8 6.63 -1.20 -16.50
N ILE A 9 5.78 -1.60 -15.55
CA ILE A 9 5.46 -3.02 -15.28
C ILE A 9 4.85 -3.65 -16.53
N GLU A 10 3.84 -3.04 -17.13
CA GLU A 10 3.17 -3.56 -18.33
C GLU A 10 4.15 -3.73 -19.49
N ARG A 11 5.00 -2.72 -19.76
CA ARG A 11 6.01 -2.80 -20.83
C ARG A 11 7.04 -3.90 -20.57
N ALA A 12 7.51 -4.04 -19.32
CA ALA A 12 8.50 -5.06 -18.98
C ALA A 12 7.94 -6.47 -19.16
N PHE A 13 6.72 -6.72 -18.68
CA PHE A 13 6.08 -8.04 -18.79
C PHE A 13 5.53 -8.34 -20.18
N ALA A 14 5.26 -7.33 -21.02
CA ALA A 14 4.94 -7.57 -22.43
C ALA A 14 6.11 -8.19 -23.22
N ALA A 15 7.36 -7.94 -22.79
CA ALA A 15 8.57 -8.49 -23.40
C ALA A 15 9.16 -9.69 -22.62
N ALA A 16 8.55 -10.08 -21.50
CA ALA A 16 9.06 -11.15 -20.64
C ALA A 16 8.66 -12.55 -21.17
N PRO A 17 9.54 -13.56 -21.05
CA PRO A 17 9.18 -14.95 -21.37
C PRO A 17 8.07 -15.48 -20.45
N ASP A 18 7.31 -16.46 -20.94
CA ASP A 18 6.18 -17.07 -20.22
C ASP A 18 6.57 -17.58 -18.83
N SER A 19 7.79 -18.12 -18.70
CA SER A 19 8.33 -18.60 -17.43
C SER A 19 8.42 -17.52 -16.34
N LEU A 20 8.42 -16.24 -16.69
CA LEU A 20 8.50 -15.12 -15.76
C LEU A 20 7.16 -14.37 -15.59
N GLN A 21 6.13 -14.69 -16.37
CA GLN A 21 4.86 -13.96 -16.36
C GLN A 21 4.16 -13.99 -14.99
N TYR A 22 4.37 -15.06 -14.20
CA TYR A 22 3.81 -15.16 -12.85
C TYR A 22 4.30 -14.03 -11.92
N LEU A 23 5.52 -13.51 -12.14
CA LEU A 23 6.10 -12.42 -11.35
C LEU A 23 5.34 -11.09 -11.53
N LYS A 24 4.59 -10.91 -12.63
CA LYS A 24 3.80 -9.69 -12.87
C LYS A 24 2.85 -9.39 -11.71
N LYS A 25 2.19 -10.44 -11.20
CA LYS A 25 1.28 -10.33 -10.06
C LYS A 25 2.03 -9.89 -8.79
N HIS A 26 3.25 -10.38 -8.58
CA HIS A 26 4.10 -9.97 -7.46
C HIS A 26 4.58 -8.52 -7.60
N SER A 27 5.00 -8.09 -8.78
CA SER A 27 5.38 -6.70 -9.05
C SER A 27 4.22 -5.73 -8.81
N LEU A 28 3.01 -6.07 -9.26
CA LEU A 28 1.82 -5.26 -9.01
C LEU A 28 1.48 -5.22 -7.51
N ALA A 29 1.50 -6.35 -6.82
CA ALA A 29 1.28 -6.38 -5.37
C ALA A 29 2.29 -5.50 -4.62
N ASN A 30 3.57 -5.58 -4.99
CA ASN A 30 4.64 -4.78 -4.40
C ASN A 30 4.47 -3.28 -4.66
N LEU A 31 4.11 -2.91 -5.90
CA LEU A 31 3.79 -1.53 -6.26
C LEU A 31 2.70 -0.97 -5.33
N TYR A 32 1.59 -1.68 -5.17
CA TYR A 32 0.50 -1.19 -4.34
C TYR A 32 0.84 -1.16 -2.85
N LYS A 33 1.60 -2.14 -2.32
CA LYS A 33 2.16 -2.09 -0.95
C LYS A 33 2.99 -0.81 -0.73
N TYR A 34 3.85 -0.47 -1.67
CA TYR A 34 4.65 0.75 -1.62
C TYR A 34 3.81 2.02 -1.74
N LEU A 35 2.84 2.06 -2.66
CA LEU A 35 1.97 3.23 -2.84
C LEU A 35 1.09 3.50 -1.60
N ILE A 36 0.63 2.45 -0.90
CA ILE A 36 -0.02 2.58 0.41
C ILE A 36 0.91 3.27 1.40
N PHE A 37 2.15 2.80 1.50
CA PHE A 37 3.14 3.41 2.39
C PHE A 37 3.34 4.90 2.07
N LYS A 38 3.60 5.25 0.80
CA LYS A 38 3.81 6.64 0.38
C LYS A 38 2.59 7.54 0.62
N ALA A 39 1.39 7.03 0.37
CA ALA A 39 0.15 7.77 0.59
C ALA A 39 -0.14 8.02 2.09
N LEU A 40 0.39 7.18 2.99
CA LEU A 40 0.19 7.29 4.44
C LEU A 40 1.40 7.86 5.20
N GLU A 41 2.54 8.06 4.53
CA GLU A 41 3.75 8.70 5.06
C GLU A 41 3.60 10.23 5.14
N SER A 42 2.86 10.80 4.18
CA SER A 42 2.64 12.25 4.07
C SER A 42 1.66 12.77 5.14
N PHE A 43 1.66 14.09 5.37
CA PHE A 43 0.72 14.74 6.29
C PHE A 43 -0.73 14.36 5.94
N PRO A 44 -1.63 14.14 6.91
CA PRO A 44 -2.97 13.62 6.65
C PRO A 44 -3.78 14.54 5.73
N GLN A 45 -3.83 14.14 4.46
CA GLN A 45 -4.64 14.76 3.41
C GLN A 45 -5.66 13.74 2.93
N ARG A 46 -6.95 14.12 2.99
CA ARG A 46 -8.06 13.25 2.57
C ARG A 46 -7.88 12.59 1.20
N PRO A 47 -7.45 13.30 0.13
CA PRO A 47 -7.23 12.68 -1.17
C PRO A 47 -6.20 11.55 -1.14
N GLN A 48 -5.14 11.71 -0.36
CA GLN A 48 -4.09 10.70 -0.21
C GLN A 48 -4.58 9.50 0.60
N THR A 49 -5.39 9.73 1.64
CA THR A 49 -6.01 8.65 2.42
C THR A 49 -6.99 7.83 1.57
N LEU A 50 -7.78 8.48 0.71
CA LEU A 50 -8.65 7.80 -0.25
C LEU A 50 -7.84 7.00 -1.28
N ALA A 51 -6.72 7.55 -1.76
CA ALA A 51 -5.80 6.83 -2.62
C ALA A 51 -5.23 5.59 -1.93
N ALA A 52 -4.83 5.69 -0.66
CA ALA A 52 -4.34 4.56 0.13
C ALA A 52 -5.40 3.45 0.27
N LEU A 53 -6.67 3.80 0.45
CA LEU A 53 -7.77 2.84 0.48
C LEU A 53 -7.95 2.12 -0.87
N ARG A 54 -7.88 2.85 -1.99
CA ARG A 54 -7.91 2.25 -3.33
C ARG A 54 -6.72 1.32 -3.55
N PHE A 55 -5.52 1.75 -3.19
CA PHE A 55 -4.30 0.94 -3.31
C PHE A 55 -4.35 -0.31 -2.45
N LEU A 56 -4.96 -0.24 -1.25
CA LEU A 56 -5.20 -1.42 -0.42
C LEU A 56 -6.07 -2.46 -1.15
N GLY A 57 -7.15 -2.04 -1.80
CA GLY A 57 -7.97 -2.94 -2.62
C GLY A 57 -7.16 -3.60 -3.75
N HIS A 58 -6.31 -2.85 -4.44
CA HIS A 58 -5.43 -3.41 -5.46
C HIS A 58 -4.38 -4.37 -4.89
N ALA A 59 -3.75 -4.04 -3.75
CA ALA A 59 -2.77 -4.92 -3.10
C ALA A 59 -3.40 -6.27 -2.72
N LEU A 60 -4.61 -6.25 -2.14
CA LEU A 60 -5.34 -7.47 -1.76
C LEU A 60 -5.74 -8.32 -2.98
N ARG A 61 -6.10 -7.68 -4.10
CA ARG A 61 -6.41 -8.38 -5.36
C ARG A 61 -5.20 -9.15 -5.91
N HIS A 62 -4.00 -8.58 -5.78
CA HIS A 62 -2.78 -9.17 -6.33
C HIS A 62 -2.03 -10.05 -5.33
N ASP A 63 -2.27 -9.88 -4.02
CA ASP A 63 -1.69 -10.71 -2.97
C ASP A 63 -2.72 -10.97 -1.85
N PRO A 64 -3.59 -12.00 -2.02
CA PRO A 64 -4.62 -12.32 -1.04
C PRO A 64 -4.07 -12.68 0.34
N SER A 65 -2.80 -13.09 0.44
CA SER A 65 -2.17 -13.42 1.72
C SER A 65 -2.11 -12.21 2.68
N LEU A 66 -2.16 -10.99 2.13
CA LEU A 66 -2.29 -9.77 2.92
C LEU A 66 -3.58 -9.69 3.72
N LEU A 67 -4.69 -10.34 3.31
CA LEU A 67 -5.95 -10.28 4.06
C LEU A 67 -5.80 -10.75 5.51
N LEU A 68 -4.96 -11.78 5.72
CA LEU A 68 -4.70 -12.37 7.03
C LEU A 68 -3.53 -11.69 7.76
N ALA A 69 -2.81 -10.79 7.09
CA ALA A 69 -1.65 -10.14 7.66
C ALA A 69 -2.06 -9.05 8.65
N LYS A 70 -1.46 -9.06 9.85
CA LYS A 70 -1.67 -8.03 10.89
C LYS A 70 -1.41 -6.61 10.38
N VAL A 71 -0.55 -6.46 9.36
CA VAL A 71 -0.27 -5.16 8.74
C VAL A 71 -1.48 -4.56 8.04
N THR A 72 -2.34 -5.38 7.43
CA THR A 72 -3.56 -4.93 6.75
C THR A 72 -4.51 -4.29 7.73
N LEU A 73 -4.67 -4.88 8.91
CA LEU A 73 -5.48 -4.30 9.99
C LEU A 73 -4.91 -2.95 10.45
N LYS A 74 -3.59 -2.83 10.61
CA LYS A 74 -2.95 -1.55 10.99
C LYS A 74 -3.18 -0.46 9.94
N VAL A 75 -3.00 -0.81 8.66
CA VAL A 75 -3.22 0.11 7.53
C VAL A 75 -4.68 0.55 7.47
N LEU A 76 -5.62 -0.39 7.56
CA LEU A 76 -7.05 -0.10 7.53
C LEU A 76 -7.46 0.80 8.70
N PHE A 77 -6.99 0.49 9.91
CA PHE A 77 -7.24 1.31 11.10
C PHE A 77 -6.73 2.74 10.91
N LYS A 78 -5.51 2.93 10.39
CA LYS A 78 -4.96 4.26 10.09
C LYS A 78 -5.80 5.00 9.05
N ILE A 79 -6.21 4.34 7.97
CA ILE A 79 -7.07 4.93 6.93
C ILE A 79 -8.40 5.39 7.55
N ILE A 80 -9.07 4.54 8.32
CA ILE A 80 -10.34 4.86 8.99
C ILE A 80 -10.17 6.09 9.90
N LEU A 81 -9.11 6.11 10.72
CA LEU A 81 -8.82 7.22 11.61
C LEU A 81 -8.63 8.54 10.84
N LEU A 82 -7.88 8.51 9.74
CA LEU A 82 -7.60 9.68 8.90
C LEU A 82 -8.82 10.18 8.10
N LEU A 83 -9.77 9.29 7.76
CA LEU A 83 -10.99 9.68 7.06
C LEU A 83 -12.05 10.28 7.99
N ILE A 84 -12.16 9.75 9.22
CA ILE A 84 -13.19 10.14 10.20
C ILE A 84 -12.74 11.34 11.03
N LEU A 85 -11.50 11.37 11.51
CA LEU A 85 -11.03 12.45 12.39
C LEU A 85 -10.55 13.67 11.59
N PRO A 86 -10.81 14.89 12.08
CA PRO A 86 -10.16 16.09 11.59
C PRO A 86 -8.63 15.98 11.72
N ALA A 87 -7.90 16.48 10.72
CA ALA A 87 -6.42 16.44 10.66
C ALA A 87 -5.70 16.75 11.99
N PRO A 88 -6.04 17.81 12.76
CA PRO A 88 -5.35 18.09 14.03
C PRO A 88 -5.62 17.06 15.13
N ARG A 89 -6.78 16.41 15.14
CA ARG A 89 -7.10 15.35 16.12
C ARG A 89 -6.47 14.02 15.71
N SER A 90 -6.42 13.74 14.41
CA SER A 90 -5.77 12.53 13.92
C SER A 90 -4.25 12.55 14.15
N THR A 91 -3.57 13.68 13.93
CA THR A 91 -2.13 13.79 14.18
C THR A 91 -1.82 13.65 15.66
N ALA A 92 -2.59 14.29 16.54
CA ALA A 92 -2.42 14.16 18.00
C ALA A 92 -2.57 12.70 18.47
N LEU A 93 -3.55 11.97 17.95
CA LEU A 93 -3.80 10.58 18.32
C LEU A 93 -2.75 9.62 17.74
N LEU A 94 -2.32 9.83 16.49
CA LEU A 94 -1.24 9.04 15.87
C LEU A 94 0.11 9.25 16.57
N ASN A 95 0.39 10.46 17.05
CA ASN A 95 1.60 10.76 17.81
C ASN A 95 1.60 10.13 19.21
N ARG A 96 0.43 9.90 19.83
CA ARG A 96 0.32 9.14 21.09
C ARG A 96 0.60 7.65 20.90
N PHE A 97 0.37 7.11 19.71
CA PHE A 97 0.56 5.69 19.40
C PHE A 97 1.46 5.47 18.16
N PRO A 98 2.76 5.77 18.25
CA PRO A 98 3.67 5.75 17.10
C PRO A 98 3.82 4.36 16.47
N LYS A 99 3.63 3.27 17.24
CA LYS A 99 3.64 1.90 16.73
C LYS A 99 2.43 1.57 15.83
N LEU A 100 1.31 2.27 16.02
CA LEU A 100 0.08 2.10 15.23
C LEU A 100 0.07 3.01 13.99
N SER A 101 0.74 4.16 14.07
CA SER A 101 0.92 5.06 12.93
C SER A 101 1.97 4.58 11.94
N ASN A 102 2.89 3.72 12.39
CA ASN A 102 3.96 3.21 11.55
C ASN A 102 3.44 2.18 10.53
N THR A 103 3.24 2.67 9.30
CA THR A 103 2.83 1.85 8.15
C THR A 103 4.00 1.28 7.36
N SER A 104 5.25 1.54 7.74
CA SER A 104 6.42 0.98 7.04
C SER A 104 6.49 -0.55 7.13
N THR A 105 5.80 -1.16 8.11
CA THR A 105 5.69 -2.61 8.22
C THR A 105 5.12 -3.25 6.95
N ILE A 106 4.33 -2.53 6.14
CA ILE A 106 3.81 -3.06 4.87
C ILE A 106 4.93 -3.34 3.86
N LEU A 107 6.05 -2.62 3.96
CA LEU A 107 7.22 -2.82 3.12
C LEU A 107 7.94 -4.14 3.43
N GLY A 108 7.80 -4.66 4.65
CA GLY A 108 8.30 -5.99 5.01
C GLY A 108 7.55 -7.15 4.33
N TYR A 109 6.42 -6.87 3.68
CA TYR A 109 5.66 -7.85 2.89
C TYR A 109 5.96 -7.75 1.39
N LEU A 110 6.93 -6.93 0.98
CA LEU A 110 7.39 -6.93 -0.41
C LEU A 110 8.04 -8.28 -0.73
N ARG A 111 7.65 -8.87 -1.86
CA ARG A 111 8.29 -10.09 -2.37
C ARG A 111 9.45 -9.70 -3.28
N THR A 112 10.67 -9.89 -2.81
CA THR A 112 11.89 -9.58 -3.57
C THR A 112 12.52 -10.82 -4.20
N GLU A 113 12.08 -12.01 -3.80
CA GLU A 113 12.54 -13.28 -4.34
C GLU A 113 11.64 -13.71 -5.50
N PRO A 114 12.22 -14.20 -6.62
CA PRO A 114 11.48 -14.72 -7.75
C PRO A 114 10.84 -16.07 -7.46
#